data_AF-A0A9D1EYT3-F1
#
_entry.id   AF-A0A9D1EYT3-F1
#
_cell.length_a   1.000
_cell.length_b   1.000
_cell.length_c   1.000
_cell.angle_alpha   90.00
_cell.angle_beta   90.00
_cell.angle_gamma   90.00
#
_symmetry.space_group_name_H-M   'P 1'
#
loop_
_entity.id
_entity.type
_entity.pdbx_description
1 polymer ?
#
loop_
_entity_poly.entity_id
_entity_poly.type
_entity_poly.pdbx_seq_one_letter_code
_entity_poly.pdbx_strand_id
1 'polypeptide(L)'
;MGMAAGQARLLTLTARLNNNELRAMQLSNAKIRLADQTQKVGEEYVNALNESQLMYSTYDTNGNVSYERLTGNSLSFYGPLKNQYGLVNAAGQIMVSELDGKNFEESDNLEEFLDKYGLLGSLDQGKVVQVKNPAYDTAWDEYNKKYQEWKAQEPDKMNPIYWEEGVSESSSELYDSFLWSTAICYAAAMMALSKDLGLPGETLTDSEGNPVVTYDPEKFSWSIYSADGSGSILHTESSGSTDCYSHVLSHLLNLGTYTTTTGQSITISNNYGSNGAYAHWWSDDYNNRGSRAEELADVLSENADKVYHCCAEDDVDITENSSEVEKLMSDYYFDENGNIQTKTLQQKIVDLNYAMVEGLMSEQQSYDAIQHFVNHDLKVLNETEDVFKQEEYDNDVAAWEATKPQEPDVEPYLEKKVRQLTDSDKGQWYINLWHRMNGESDYKSGYMNLDKYDENFDGWVSDSKVNENYVVLEDGLMNSPEWLQFALEHGVITLEKVQFSSPSQEGDGLTDVQWVSTIYTSIGDIVEQKDENAATKAEVWYNHQMKEIEAKDKEYDNQIKLLDTEHNALQTEYDSIKGTIEKNIERTFKAFS
;
A
#
# COMPACT_ATOMS: atom_id res chain seq x y z
N MET A 1 26.56 -119.61 -6.85
CA MET A 1 26.78 -118.35 -7.60
C MET A 1 25.52 -117.48 -7.79
N GLY A 2 24.30 -117.93 -7.44
CA GLY A 2 23.08 -117.15 -7.68
C GLY A 2 22.74 -116.00 -6.70
N MET A 3 23.17 -116.06 -5.43
CA MET A 3 22.77 -115.06 -4.42
C MET A 3 23.40 -113.67 -4.62
N ALA A 4 24.70 -113.59 -4.93
CA ALA A 4 25.38 -112.31 -5.13
C ALA A 4 24.81 -111.52 -6.32
N ALA A 5 24.47 -112.21 -7.42
CA ALA A 5 23.81 -111.61 -8.58
C ALA A 5 22.38 -111.12 -8.26
N GLY A 6 21.63 -111.86 -7.44
CA GLY A 6 20.31 -111.45 -6.96
C GLY A 6 20.35 -110.20 -6.08
N GLN A 7 21.30 -110.14 -5.14
CA GLN A 7 21.51 -108.97 -4.26
C GLN A 7 21.94 -107.73 -5.05
N ALA A 8 22.84 -107.88 -6.03
CA ALA A 8 23.25 -106.78 -6.91
C ALA A 8 22.08 -106.25 -7.77
N ARG A 9 21.22 -107.14 -8.28
CA ARG A 9 20.02 -106.74 -9.02
C ARG A 9 19.00 -106.05 -8.11
N LEU A 10 18.81 -106.53 -6.88
CA LEU A 10 17.93 -105.93 -5.89
C LEU A 10 18.36 -104.49 -5.56
N LEU A 11 19.65 -104.26 -5.31
CA LEU A 11 20.22 -102.92 -5.11
C LEU A 11 20.02 -102.01 -6.32
N THR A 12 20.15 -102.55 -7.53
CA THR A 12 19.92 -101.79 -8.77
C THR A 12 18.45 -101.39 -8.92
N LEU A 13 17.52 -102.30 -8.59
CA LEU A 13 16.08 -102.02 -8.61
C LEU A 13 15.69 -101.00 -7.54
N THR A 14 16.23 -101.10 -6.32
CA THR A 14 16.02 -100.09 -5.27
C THR A 14 16.50 -98.70 -5.71
N ALA A 15 17.68 -98.61 -6.33
CA ALA A 15 18.18 -97.34 -6.84
C ALA A 15 17.27 -96.75 -7.94
N ARG A 16 16.71 -97.60 -8.82
CA ARG A 16 15.75 -97.16 -9.84
C ARG A 16 14.41 -96.73 -9.25
N LEU A 17 13.87 -97.46 -8.28
CA LEU A 17 12.64 -97.11 -7.56
C LEU A 17 12.77 -95.75 -6.88
N ASN A 18 13.83 -95.54 -6.09
CA ASN A 18 14.10 -94.27 -5.42
C ASN A 18 14.29 -93.11 -6.42
N ASN A 19 14.93 -93.36 -7.57
CA ASN A 19 15.09 -92.35 -8.62
C ASN A 19 13.74 -91.99 -9.25
N ASN A 20 12.89 -92.99 -9.50
CA ASN A 20 11.55 -92.79 -10.03
C ASN A 20 10.68 -91.97 -9.05
N GLU A 21 10.68 -92.33 -7.75
CA GLU A 21 10.01 -91.56 -6.69
C GLU A 21 10.52 -90.12 -6.62
N LEU A 22 11.85 -89.93 -6.65
CA LEU A 22 12.45 -88.60 -6.64
C LEU A 22 11.99 -87.76 -7.84
N ARG A 23 11.94 -88.35 -9.04
CA ARG A 23 11.44 -87.68 -10.25
C ARG A 23 9.95 -87.33 -10.13
N ALA A 24 9.13 -88.24 -9.62
CA ALA A 24 7.71 -87.99 -9.38
C ALA A 24 7.49 -86.83 -8.40
N MET A 25 8.27 -86.78 -7.30
CA MET A 25 8.24 -85.66 -6.35
C MET A 25 8.70 -84.34 -7.00
N GLN A 26 9.75 -84.36 -7.83
CA GLN A 26 10.22 -83.17 -8.55
C GLN A 26 9.15 -82.62 -9.50
N LEU A 27 8.45 -83.50 -10.22
CA LEU A 27 7.35 -83.13 -11.10
C LEU A 27 6.14 -82.63 -10.31
N SER A 28 5.78 -83.27 -9.20
CA SER A 28 4.71 -82.80 -8.31
C SER A 28 5.00 -81.39 -7.76
N ASN A 29 6.22 -81.14 -7.31
CA ASN A 29 6.64 -79.79 -6.91
C ASN A 29 6.63 -78.79 -8.09
N ALA A 30 6.92 -79.24 -9.31
CA ALA A 30 6.79 -78.41 -10.51
C ALA A 30 5.33 -78.05 -10.82
N LYS A 31 4.38 -78.98 -10.59
CA LYS A 31 2.94 -78.69 -10.69
C LYS A 31 2.48 -77.63 -9.69
N ILE A 32 2.96 -77.68 -8.44
CA ILE A 32 2.64 -76.63 -7.45
C ILE A 32 3.12 -75.27 -7.95
N ARG A 33 4.35 -75.17 -8.48
CA ARG A 33 4.85 -73.92 -9.08
C ARG A 33 4.04 -73.45 -10.29
N LEU A 34 3.53 -74.38 -11.12
CA LEU A 34 2.61 -74.03 -12.21
C LEU A 34 1.30 -73.47 -11.67
N ALA A 35 0.76 -74.02 -10.57
CA ALA A 35 -0.45 -73.49 -9.93
C ALA A 35 -0.24 -72.06 -9.40
N ASP A 36 0.91 -71.78 -8.78
CA ASP A 36 1.28 -70.42 -8.35
C ASP A 36 1.38 -69.47 -9.57
N GLN A 37 1.95 -69.94 -10.68
CA GLN A 37 2.00 -69.17 -11.94
C GLN A 37 0.60 -68.89 -12.50
N THR A 38 -0.30 -69.88 -12.48
CA THR A 38 -1.71 -69.69 -12.88
C THR A 38 -2.38 -68.60 -12.06
N GLN A 39 -2.19 -68.60 -10.73
CA GLN A 39 -2.75 -67.57 -9.86
C GLN A 39 -2.21 -66.19 -10.23
N LYS A 40 -0.88 -66.06 -10.37
CA LYS A 40 -0.24 -64.80 -10.72
C LYS A 40 -0.72 -64.23 -12.06
N VAL A 41 -0.83 -65.10 -13.08
CA VAL A 41 -1.36 -64.74 -14.40
C VAL A 41 -2.82 -64.26 -14.29
N GLY A 42 -3.61 -64.89 -13.44
CA GLY A 42 -4.99 -64.46 -13.15
C GLY A 42 -5.06 -63.10 -12.46
N GLU A 43 -4.21 -62.84 -11.47
CA GLU A 43 -4.14 -61.55 -10.78
C GLU A 43 -3.72 -60.41 -11.71
N GLU A 44 -2.69 -60.62 -12.53
CA GLU A 44 -2.24 -59.64 -13.53
C GLU A 44 -3.34 -59.35 -14.57
N TYR A 45 -4.08 -60.37 -14.99
CA TYR A 45 -5.23 -60.21 -15.88
C TYR A 45 -6.35 -59.39 -15.25
N VAL A 46 -6.73 -59.69 -13.99
CA VAL A 46 -7.78 -58.94 -13.27
C VAL A 46 -7.35 -57.48 -13.07
N ASN A 47 -6.09 -57.23 -12.75
CA ASN A 47 -5.58 -55.86 -12.61
C ASN A 47 -5.64 -55.10 -13.94
N ALA A 48 -5.21 -55.71 -15.04
CA ALA A 48 -5.29 -55.10 -16.37
C ALA A 48 -6.74 -54.89 -16.85
N LEU A 49 -7.69 -55.74 -16.43
CA LEU A 49 -9.11 -55.53 -16.71
C LEU A 49 -9.76 -54.39 -15.93
N ASN A 50 -9.19 -54.05 -14.77
CA ASN A 50 -9.64 -52.95 -13.92
C ASN A 50 -8.94 -51.63 -14.27
N GLU A 51 -7.96 -51.66 -15.18
CA GLU A 51 -7.28 -50.46 -15.65
C GLU A 51 -8.26 -49.59 -16.43
N SER A 52 -8.46 -48.38 -15.92
CA SER A 52 -9.28 -47.35 -16.53
C SER A 52 -8.38 -46.29 -17.17
N GLN A 53 -8.87 -45.73 -18.27
CA GLN A 53 -8.24 -44.62 -18.98
C GLN A 53 -9.11 -43.38 -18.85
N LEU A 54 -8.45 -42.22 -18.77
CA LEU A 54 -9.14 -40.94 -18.89
C LEU A 54 -9.39 -40.62 -20.37
N MET A 55 -10.61 -40.20 -20.66
CA MET A 55 -11.08 -39.79 -21.97
C MET A 55 -11.58 -38.34 -21.90
N TYR A 56 -11.51 -37.64 -23.03
CA TYR A 56 -11.92 -36.25 -23.16
C TYR A 56 -13.10 -36.13 -24.15
N SER A 57 -14.14 -35.37 -23.79
CA SER A 57 -15.31 -35.14 -24.64
C SER A 57 -15.00 -34.18 -25.79
N THR A 58 -15.29 -34.62 -27.00
CA THR A 58 -15.22 -33.82 -28.23
C THR A 58 -16.59 -33.73 -28.87
N TYR A 59 -16.80 -32.70 -29.68
CA TYR A 59 -18.09 -32.46 -30.33
C TYR A 59 -17.91 -32.49 -31.84
N ASP A 60 -18.82 -33.17 -32.53
CA ASP A 60 -18.92 -33.07 -33.98
C ASP A 60 -19.61 -31.77 -34.41
N THR A 61 -19.65 -31.49 -35.72
CA THR A 61 -20.30 -30.30 -36.29
C THR A 61 -21.81 -30.23 -36.02
N ASN A 62 -22.42 -31.31 -35.53
CA ASN A 62 -23.85 -31.41 -35.22
C ASN A 62 -24.11 -31.34 -33.70
N GLY A 63 -23.06 -31.15 -32.87
CA GLY A 63 -23.16 -31.10 -31.42
C GLY A 63 -23.26 -32.47 -30.73
N ASN A 64 -23.00 -33.57 -31.44
CA ASN A 64 -22.94 -34.89 -30.82
C ASN A 64 -21.61 -35.08 -30.08
N VAL A 65 -21.67 -35.67 -28.90
CA VAL A 65 -20.49 -35.97 -28.07
C VAL A 65 -19.82 -37.26 -28.56
N SER A 66 -18.53 -37.18 -28.85
CA SER A 66 -17.61 -38.32 -28.97
C SER A 66 -16.51 -38.22 -27.91
N TYR A 67 -15.73 -39.28 -27.72
CA TYR A 67 -14.66 -39.31 -26.73
C TYR A 67 -13.33 -39.66 -27.40
N GLU A 68 -12.30 -38.89 -27.11
CA GLU A 68 -10.91 -39.16 -27.51
C GLU A 68 -10.04 -39.46 -26.28
N ARG A 69 -8.87 -40.08 -26.46
CA ARG A 69 -7.95 -40.35 -25.34
C ARG A 69 -7.48 -39.01 -24.77
N LEU A 70 -7.50 -38.88 -23.44
CA LEU A 70 -7.06 -37.66 -22.77
C LEU A 70 -5.54 -37.49 -22.98
N THR A 71 -5.18 -36.52 -23.82
CA THR A 71 -3.80 -36.09 -24.09
C THR A 71 -3.67 -34.60 -23.81
N GLY A 72 -2.43 -34.13 -23.65
CA GLY A 72 -2.18 -32.70 -23.50
C GLY A 72 -2.70 -31.93 -24.72
N ASN A 73 -2.50 -32.48 -25.92
CA ASN A 73 -3.04 -31.92 -27.15
C ASN A 73 -4.58 -31.89 -27.16
N SER A 74 -5.26 -32.92 -26.66
CA SER A 74 -6.73 -32.88 -26.53
C SER A 74 -7.22 -31.83 -25.53
N LEU A 75 -6.37 -31.31 -24.65
CA LEU A 75 -6.78 -30.27 -23.70
C LEU A 75 -6.47 -28.87 -24.22
N SER A 76 -5.28 -28.67 -24.81
CA SER A 76 -4.78 -27.36 -25.22
C SER A 76 -5.16 -26.97 -26.66
N PHE A 77 -5.41 -27.94 -27.53
CA PHE A 77 -5.74 -27.64 -28.93
C PHE A 77 -7.17 -27.08 -29.06
N TYR A 78 -7.28 -25.96 -29.77
CA TYR A 78 -8.56 -25.33 -30.02
C TYR A 78 -9.49 -26.22 -30.87
N GLY A 79 -10.74 -26.37 -30.44
CA GLY A 79 -11.77 -27.08 -31.18
C GLY A 79 -13.15 -26.45 -30.94
N PRO A 80 -14.02 -26.41 -31.97
CA PRO A 80 -15.35 -25.83 -31.82
C PRO A 80 -16.17 -26.63 -30.80
N LEU A 81 -16.99 -25.91 -30.00
CA LEU A 81 -17.87 -26.47 -28.95
C LEU A 81 -17.15 -27.23 -27.81
N LYS A 82 -15.82 -27.19 -27.80
CA LYS A 82 -14.95 -27.84 -26.82
C LYS A 82 -14.37 -26.80 -25.88
N ASN A 83 -14.22 -27.14 -24.60
CA ASN A 83 -13.49 -26.30 -23.66
C ASN A 83 -11.98 -26.52 -23.83
N GLN A 84 -11.18 -25.47 -23.77
CA GLN A 84 -9.72 -25.60 -23.76
C GLN A 84 -9.17 -25.44 -22.34
N TYR A 85 -8.11 -26.18 -22.04
CA TYR A 85 -7.42 -26.18 -20.76
C TYR A 85 -5.90 -26.02 -20.98
N GLY A 86 -5.32 -25.08 -20.26
CA GLY A 86 -3.87 -24.95 -20.14
C GLY A 86 -3.31 -25.98 -19.17
N LEU A 87 -2.17 -26.58 -19.50
CA LEU A 87 -1.43 -27.46 -18.59
C LEU A 87 -0.43 -26.61 -17.82
N VAL A 88 -0.39 -26.68 -16.50
CA VAL A 88 0.51 -25.83 -15.69
C VAL A 88 1.37 -26.68 -14.77
N ASN A 89 2.66 -26.38 -14.74
CA ASN A 89 3.62 -27.11 -13.90
C ASN A 89 3.64 -26.56 -12.48
N ALA A 90 4.35 -27.23 -11.57
CA ALA A 90 4.50 -26.78 -10.17
C ALA A 90 5.16 -25.39 -10.01
N ALA A 91 5.82 -24.86 -11.06
CA ALA A 91 6.40 -23.53 -11.08
C ALA A 91 5.43 -22.44 -11.58
N GLY A 92 4.19 -22.79 -11.93
CA GLY A 92 3.19 -21.85 -12.46
C GLY A 92 3.35 -21.55 -13.97
N GLN A 93 4.25 -22.25 -14.65
CA GLN A 93 4.49 -22.07 -16.09
C GLN A 93 3.46 -22.87 -16.90
N ILE A 94 2.89 -22.23 -17.92
CA ILE A 94 2.03 -22.93 -18.88
C ILE A 94 2.89 -23.82 -19.79
N MET A 95 2.52 -25.10 -19.87
CA MET A 95 3.11 -26.10 -20.75
C MET A 95 2.41 -26.04 -22.11
N VAL A 96 3.14 -25.64 -23.14
CA VAL A 96 2.63 -25.44 -24.51
C VAL A 96 3.20 -26.50 -25.47
N SER A 97 2.54 -26.69 -26.61
CA SER A 97 3.03 -27.60 -27.65
C SER A 97 4.31 -27.09 -28.30
N GLU A 98 5.07 -27.95 -28.99
CA GLU A 98 6.23 -27.52 -29.76
C GLU A 98 5.85 -26.50 -30.85
N LEU A 99 4.65 -26.63 -31.44
CA LEU A 99 4.12 -25.67 -32.41
C LEU A 99 3.85 -24.30 -31.79
N ASP A 100 3.14 -24.27 -30.66
CA ASP A 100 2.77 -23.00 -30.01
C ASP A 100 4.01 -22.29 -29.45
N GLY A 101 4.93 -23.05 -28.85
CA GLY A 101 6.22 -22.54 -28.41
C GLY A 101 7.03 -21.96 -29.56
N LYS A 102 7.11 -22.67 -30.70
CA LYS A 102 7.82 -22.19 -31.88
C LYS A 102 7.18 -20.94 -32.49
N ASN A 103 5.85 -20.91 -32.62
CA ASN A 103 5.15 -19.73 -33.14
C ASN A 103 5.40 -18.52 -32.24
N PHE A 104 5.37 -18.71 -30.92
CA PHE A 104 5.71 -17.66 -29.96
C PHE A 104 7.18 -17.22 -30.06
N GLU A 105 8.10 -18.16 -30.31
CA GLU A 105 9.52 -17.87 -30.51
C GLU A 105 9.79 -17.03 -31.77
N GLU A 106 9.10 -17.34 -32.86
CA GLU A 106 9.25 -16.70 -34.17
C GLU A 106 8.43 -15.41 -34.36
N SER A 107 7.65 -14.99 -33.36
CA SER A 107 6.80 -13.80 -33.41
C SER A 107 7.29 -12.73 -32.45
N ASP A 108 7.36 -11.49 -32.94
CA ASP A 108 7.78 -10.35 -32.14
C ASP A 108 6.59 -9.64 -31.46
N ASN A 109 5.38 -9.84 -31.99
CA ASN A 109 4.14 -9.23 -31.50
C ASN A 109 2.93 -10.15 -31.69
N LEU A 110 1.82 -9.81 -31.02
CA LEU A 110 0.56 -10.55 -31.06
C LEU A 110 0.00 -10.69 -32.48
N GLU A 111 0.13 -9.67 -33.34
CA GLU A 111 -0.38 -9.72 -34.71
C GLU A 111 0.34 -10.81 -35.53
N GLU A 112 1.67 -10.85 -35.47
CA GLU A 112 2.46 -11.90 -36.13
C GLU A 112 2.13 -13.29 -35.59
N PHE A 113 1.94 -13.41 -34.28
CA PHE A 113 1.57 -14.67 -33.64
C PHE A 113 0.24 -15.19 -34.18
N LEU A 114 -0.78 -14.33 -34.26
CA LEU A 114 -2.08 -14.69 -34.82
C LEU A 114 -2.02 -15.01 -36.32
N ASP A 115 -1.16 -14.33 -37.07
CA ASP A 115 -0.96 -14.59 -38.51
C ASP A 115 -0.37 -15.98 -38.77
N LYS A 116 0.50 -16.48 -37.89
CA LYS A 116 1.06 -17.84 -37.98
C LYS A 116 -0.01 -18.93 -37.89
N TYR A 117 -1.13 -18.65 -37.21
CA TYR A 117 -2.31 -19.52 -37.17
C TYR A 117 -3.31 -19.27 -38.31
N GLY A 118 -3.00 -18.33 -39.21
CA GLY A 118 -3.86 -17.92 -40.32
C GLY A 118 -5.14 -17.24 -39.88
N LEU A 119 -5.11 -16.56 -38.73
CA LEU A 119 -6.30 -15.96 -38.11
C LEU A 119 -6.55 -14.52 -38.55
N LEU A 120 -5.71 -13.95 -39.41
CA LEU A 120 -5.84 -12.56 -39.84
C LEU A 120 -6.30 -12.45 -41.29
N GLY A 121 -7.33 -11.63 -41.52
CA GLY A 121 -7.85 -11.30 -42.84
C GLY A 121 -6.95 -10.32 -43.60
N SER A 122 -7.33 -10.02 -44.84
CA SER A 122 -6.61 -9.02 -45.66
C SER A 122 -6.70 -7.61 -45.06
N LEU A 123 -5.64 -6.81 -45.24
CA LEU A 123 -5.59 -5.39 -44.81
C LEU A 123 -6.74 -4.55 -45.40
N ASP A 124 -7.30 -4.95 -46.54
CA ASP A 124 -8.41 -4.27 -47.19
C ASP A 124 -9.70 -4.32 -46.37
N GLN A 125 -9.90 -5.41 -45.61
CA GLN A 125 -11.02 -5.62 -44.68
C GLN A 125 -10.71 -5.14 -43.25
N GLY A 126 -9.56 -4.51 -43.02
CA GLY A 126 -9.14 -4.04 -41.71
C GLY A 126 -10.02 -2.92 -41.15
N LYS A 127 -10.20 -2.90 -39.82
CA LYS A 127 -10.92 -1.85 -39.09
C LYS A 127 -9.94 -0.75 -38.70
N VAL A 128 -10.39 0.50 -38.74
CA VAL A 128 -9.64 1.62 -38.16
C VAL A 128 -9.84 1.59 -36.66
N VAL A 129 -8.74 1.48 -35.92
CA VAL A 129 -8.72 1.56 -34.46
C VAL A 129 -7.92 2.79 -34.05
N GLN A 130 -8.34 3.42 -32.95
CA GLN A 130 -7.58 4.48 -32.32
C GLN A 130 -6.51 3.84 -31.45
N VAL A 131 -5.25 4.04 -31.81
CA VAL A 131 -4.10 3.67 -31.00
C VAL A 131 -3.55 4.92 -30.31
N LYS A 132 -3.00 4.77 -29.11
CA LYS A 132 -2.42 5.90 -28.38
C LYS A 132 -1.26 6.51 -29.19
N ASN A 133 -1.19 7.83 -29.28
CA ASN A 133 -0.09 8.51 -29.95
C ASN A 133 1.14 8.53 -29.03
N PRO A 134 2.28 7.93 -29.41
CA PRO A 134 3.47 7.86 -28.55
C PRO A 134 4.14 9.22 -28.37
N ALA A 135 4.01 10.09 -29.37
CA ALA A 135 4.53 11.44 -29.32
C ALA A 135 3.75 12.32 -28.32
N TYR A 136 2.49 11.97 -28.01
CA TYR A 136 1.67 12.70 -27.05
C TYR A 136 2.23 12.60 -25.63
N ASP A 137 2.58 11.40 -25.17
CA ASP A 137 3.08 11.21 -23.80
C ASP A 137 4.39 11.99 -23.58
N THR A 138 5.31 11.93 -24.54
CA THR A 138 6.58 12.67 -24.46
C THR A 138 6.34 14.19 -24.45
N ALA A 139 5.48 14.70 -25.33
CA ALA A 139 5.16 16.12 -25.40
C ALA A 139 4.42 16.61 -24.14
N TRP A 140 3.58 15.76 -23.55
CA TRP A 140 2.84 16.04 -22.32
C TRP A 140 3.76 16.05 -21.09
N ASP A 141 4.72 15.14 -21.00
CA ASP A 141 5.72 15.12 -19.93
C ASP A 141 6.62 16.37 -19.97
N GLU A 142 7.06 16.77 -21.16
CA GLU A 142 7.81 18.02 -21.32
C GLU A 142 6.99 19.26 -20.95
N TYR A 143 5.71 19.30 -21.34
CA TYR A 143 4.78 20.35 -20.94
C TYR A 143 4.61 20.40 -19.43
N ASN A 144 4.36 19.26 -18.78
CA ASN A 144 4.18 19.18 -17.34
C ASN A 144 5.40 19.69 -16.59
N LYS A 145 6.61 19.32 -17.04
CA LYS A 145 7.85 19.85 -16.44
C LYS A 145 7.91 21.37 -16.53
N LYS A 146 7.68 21.95 -17.71
CA LYS A 146 7.65 23.40 -17.92
C LYS A 146 6.54 24.08 -17.11
N TYR A 147 5.39 23.43 -16.98
CA TYR A 147 4.25 23.92 -16.21
C TYR A 147 4.56 23.98 -14.71
N GLN A 148 5.21 22.95 -14.16
CA GLN A 148 5.64 22.95 -12.76
C GLN A 148 6.70 24.02 -12.49
N GLU A 149 7.68 24.17 -13.39
CA GLU A 149 8.69 25.23 -13.31
C GLU A 149 8.07 26.63 -13.38
N TRP A 150 7.05 26.83 -14.23
CA TRP A 150 6.26 28.06 -14.30
C TRP A 150 5.45 28.29 -13.02
N LYS A 151 4.76 27.28 -12.51
CA LYS A 151 3.90 27.42 -11.32
C LYS A 151 4.70 27.72 -10.06
N ALA A 152 5.94 27.21 -9.96
CA ALA A 152 6.85 27.55 -8.87
C ALA A 152 7.32 29.03 -8.88
N GLN A 153 7.13 29.76 -9.99
CA GLN A 153 7.47 31.18 -10.14
C GLN A 153 6.27 32.11 -9.91
N GLU A 154 5.15 31.58 -9.41
CA GLU A 154 3.98 32.39 -9.07
C GLU A 154 4.34 33.47 -8.04
N PRO A 155 3.97 34.75 -8.28
CA PRO A 155 4.20 35.81 -7.32
C PRO A 155 3.57 35.53 -5.96
N ASP A 156 4.39 35.59 -4.90
CA ASP A 156 3.93 35.39 -3.53
C ASP A 156 3.43 36.71 -2.92
N LYS A 157 2.15 36.73 -2.54
CA LYS A 157 1.51 37.89 -1.91
C LYS A 157 2.17 38.32 -0.58
N MET A 158 2.89 37.40 0.07
CA MET A 158 3.62 37.67 1.31
C MET A 158 5.03 38.23 1.06
N ASN A 159 5.45 38.39 -0.20
CA ASN A 159 6.77 38.92 -0.51
C ASN A 159 6.85 40.40 -0.09
N PRO A 160 7.86 40.79 0.73
CA PRO A 160 8.02 42.17 1.21
C PRO A 160 8.11 43.24 0.12
N ILE A 161 8.45 42.87 -1.12
CA ILE A 161 8.46 43.81 -2.26
C ILE A 161 7.08 44.45 -2.51
N TYR A 162 5.99 43.77 -2.12
CA TYR A 162 4.62 44.24 -2.30
C TYR A 162 4.05 45.01 -1.10
N TRP A 163 4.88 45.38 -0.12
CA TRP A 163 4.46 46.08 1.09
C TRP A 163 5.32 47.35 1.29
N GLU A 164 4.66 48.47 1.65
CA GLU A 164 5.30 49.73 2.02
C GLU A 164 4.95 50.08 3.47
N GLU A 165 5.95 50.47 4.27
CA GLU A 165 5.76 50.90 5.65
C GLU A 165 4.84 52.14 5.72
N GLY A 166 3.82 52.08 6.59
CA GLY A 166 2.85 53.17 6.75
C GLY A 166 3.43 54.45 7.35
N VAL A 167 2.80 55.59 7.07
CA VAL A 167 2.97 56.85 7.80
C VAL A 167 1.57 57.40 8.10
N SER A 168 1.24 57.71 9.36
CA SER A 168 -0.07 58.32 9.67
C SER A 168 0.01 59.43 10.72
N GLU A 169 -0.69 60.54 10.45
CA GLU A 169 -0.86 61.68 11.36
C GLU A 169 -1.81 61.34 12.54
N SER A 170 -2.66 60.32 12.40
CA SER A 170 -3.75 60.00 13.34
C SER A 170 -3.34 59.19 14.58
N SER A 171 -2.34 58.31 14.47
CA SER A 171 -1.80 57.55 15.62
C SER A 171 -1.05 58.48 16.58
N SER A 172 -0.29 59.42 16.00
CA SER A 172 0.39 60.51 16.70
C SER A 172 -0.57 61.35 17.58
N GLU A 173 -1.75 61.72 17.05
CA GLU A 173 -2.74 62.55 17.77
C GLU A 173 -3.34 61.86 19.00
N LEU A 174 -3.53 60.54 18.97
CA LEU A 174 -4.08 59.76 20.09
C LEU A 174 -3.07 59.62 21.23
N TYR A 175 -1.81 59.29 20.90
CA TYR A 175 -0.73 59.23 21.90
C TYR A 175 -0.49 60.60 22.56
N ASP A 176 -0.49 61.67 21.77
CA ASP A 176 -0.36 63.02 22.30
C ASP A 176 -1.54 63.40 23.20
N SER A 177 -2.77 63.02 22.81
CA SER A 177 -3.96 63.23 23.63
C SER A 177 -3.86 62.52 24.99
N PHE A 178 -3.22 61.34 25.04
CA PHE A 178 -2.94 60.64 26.29
C PHE A 178 -1.94 61.40 27.16
N LEU A 179 -0.79 61.78 26.60
CA LEU A 179 0.26 62.49 27.35
C LEU A 179 -0.29 63.78 27.97
N TRP A 180 -1.08 64.54 27.20
CA TRP A 180 -1.66 65.80 27.66
C TRP A 180 -2.76 65.62 28.72
N SER A 181 -3.63 64.61 28.58
CA SER A 181 -4.71 64.36 29.55
C SER A 181 -4.16 63.92 30.91
N THR A 182 -3.06 63.17 30.95
CA THR A 182 -2.55 62.50 32.15
C THR A 182 -1.42 63.23 32.86
N ALA A 183 -0.83 64.26 32.23
CA ALA A 183 0.40 64.92 32.69
C ALA A 183 0.40 65.43 34.14
N ILE A 184 -0.72 65.92 34.69
CA ILE A 184 -0.77 66.42 36.09
C ILE A 184 -0.59 65.27 37.09
N CYS A 185 -1.38 64.22 36.92
CA CYS A 185 -1.38 63.07 37.83
C CYS A 185 -0.12 62.21 37.66
N TYR A 186 0.39 62.10 36.43
CA TYR A 186 1.70 61.50 36.16
C TYR A 186 2.82 62.26 36.88
N ALA A 187 2.93 63.58 36.69
CA ALA A 187 3.98 64.37 37.33
C ALA A 187 3.91 64.31 38.87
N ALA A 188 2.71 64.31 39.46
CA ALA A 188 2.54 64.20 40.91
C ALA A 188 2.98 62.83 41.46
N ALA A 189 2.62 61.73 40.78
CA ALA A 189 3.04 60.38 41.19
C ALA A 189 4.54 60.17 41.00
N MET A 190 5.08 60.60 39.84
CA MET A 190 6.50 60.52 39.56
C MET A 190 7.32 61.39 40.52
N MET A 191 6.83 62.56 40.95
CA MET A 191 7.48 63.37 41.98
C MET A 191 7.59 62.64 43.33
N ALA A 192 6.51 61.98 43.76
CA ALA A 192 6.52 61.22 45.01
C ALA A 192 7.54 60.06 44.94
N LEU A 193 7.43 59.23 43.89
CA LEU A 193 8.27 58.05 43.72
C LEU A 193 9.75 58.40 43.47
N SER A 194 10.04 59.33 42.57
CA SER A 194 11.42 59.74 42.24
C SER A 194 12.14 60.37 43.43
N LYS A 195 11.42 61.14 44.27
CA LYS A 195 11.96 61.76 45.46
C LYS A 195 12.31 60.73 46.54
N ASP A 196 11.44 59.75 46.77
CA ASP A 196 11.64 58.74 47.81
C ASP A 196 12.72 57.72 47.39
N LEU A 197 12.81 57.40 46.09
CA LEU A 197 13.80 56.48 45.52
C LEU A 197 15.15 57.15 45.14
N GLY A 198 15.20 58.48 45.04
CA GLY A 198 16.39 59.21 44.59
C GLY A 198 16.71 59.05 43.10
N LEU A 199 15.69 58.79 42.27
CA LEU A 199 15.82 58.59 40.82
C LEU A 199 15.63 59.90 40.05
N PRO A 200 16.32 60.11 38.92
CA PRO A 200 16.06 61.25 38.04
C PRO A 200 14.70 61.06 37.34
N GLY A 201 13.86 62.09 37.35
CA GLY A 201 12.62 62.08 36.56
C GLY A 201 12.88 62.23 35.06
N GLU A 202 12.02 61.61 34.24
CA GLU A 202 12.08 61.74 32.78
C GLU A 202 11.27 62.94 32.27
N THR A 203 11.67 63.49 31.13
CA THR A 203 10.89 64.52 30.42
C THR A 203 10.05 63.85 29.35
N LEU A 204 8.74 64.07 29.40
CA LEU A 204 7.80 63.62 28.37
C LEU A 204 7.63 64.71 27.31
N THR A 205 7.76 64.33 26.06
CA THR A 205 7.51 65.19 24.89
C THR A 205 6.37 64.63 24.05
N ASP A 206 5.59 65.50 23.44
CA ASP A 206 4.63 65.09 22.40
C ASP A 206 5.36 64.70 21.10
N SER A 207 4.61 64.20 20.12
CA SER A 207 5.13 63.73 18.83
C SER A 207 5.83 64.82 18.00
N GLU A 208 5.51 66.09 18.25
CA GLU A 208 6.16 67.26 17.64
C GLU A 208 7.44 67.69 18.39
N GLY A 209 7.75 67.03 19.52
CA GLY A 209 8.92 67.30 20.35
C GLY A 209 8.73 68.43 21.36
N ASN A 210 7.50 68.89 21.60
CA ASN A 210 7.20 69.88 22.63
C ASN A 210 7.14 69.23 24.01
N PRO A 211 7.69 69.87 25.07
CA PRO A 211 7.66 69.31 26.42
C PRO A 211 6.24 69.33 27.00
N VAL A 212 5.75 68.16 27.41
CA VAL A 212 4.46 67.97 28.11
C VAL A 212 4.69 68.06 29.62
N VAL A 213 5.72 67.37 30.10
CA VAL A 213 6.14 67.32 31.51
C VAL A 213 7.66 67.34 31.55
N THR A 214 8.26 68.23 32.35
CA THR A 214 9.73 68.30 32.53
C THR A 214 10.11 68.15 34.00
N TYR A 215 11.25 67.52 34.23
CA TYR A 215 11.85 67.36 35.56
C TYR A 215 13.06 68.30 35.72
N ASP A 216 13.08 69.09 36.79
CA ASP A 216 14.24 69.90 37.19
C ASP A 216 15.02 69.16 38.29
N PRO A 217 16.20 68.58 37.97
CA PRO A 217 17.00 67.80 38.91
C PRO A 217 17.63 68.65 40.03
N GLU A 218 17.80 69.96 39.83
CA GLU A 218 18.38 70.84 40.85
C GLU A 218 17.34 71.22 41.91
N LYS A 219 16.07 71.33 41.50
CA LYS A 219 14.96 71.72 42.37
C LYS A 219 14.10 70.55 42.86
N PHE A 220 14.33 69.34 42.35
CA PHE A 220 13.46 68.17 42.56
C PHE A 220 11.98 68.53 42.29
N SER A 221 11.74 69.30 41.23
CA SER A 221 10.41 69.83 40.90
C SER A 221 10.01 69.43 39.48
N TRP A 222 8.72 69.23 39.28
CA TRP A 222 8.14 68.89 37.99
C TRP A 222 7.35 70.08 37.45
N SER A 223 7.57 70.41 36.18
CA SER A 223 6.80 71.45 35.47
C SER A 223 5.90 70.81 34.43
N ILE A 224 4.60 71.09 34.53
CA ILE A 224 3.57 70.61 33.60
C ILE A 224 3.17 71.76 32.68
N TYR A 225 3.18 71.53 31.38
CA TYR A 225 2.83 72.53 30.38
C TYR A 225 1.35 72.46 29.97
N SER A 226 0.90 73.47 29.25
CA SER A 226 -0.44 73.54 28.65
C SER A 226 -0.39 73.09 27.18
N ALA A 227 -1.40 72.33 26.76
CA ALA A 227 -1.54 71.78 25.40
C ALA A 227 -1.85 72.82 24.31
N ASP A 228 -2.15 74.07 24.68
CA ASP A 228 -2.46 75.16 23.76
C ASP A 228 -1.20 75.83 23.14
N GLY A 229 -0.02 75.27 23.39
CA GLY A 229 1.25 75.82 22.91
C GLY A 229 1.62 77.18 23.51
N SER A 230 0.87 77.65 24.53
CA SER A 230 1.09 78.97 25.14
C SER A 230 2.36 79.05 26.01
N GLY A 231 2.99 77.91 26.29
CA GLY A 231 4.14 77.79 27.20
C GLY A 231 3.79 78.01 28.67
N SER A 232 2.51 78.11 29.03
CA SER A 232 2.05 78.34 30.40
C SER A 232 2.28 77.11 31.28
N ILE A 233 3.00 77.29 32.40
CA ILE A 233 3.23 76.24 33.40
C ILE A 233 2.04 76.19 34.36
N LEU A 234 1.34 75.05 34.41
CA LEU A 234 0.10 74.90 35.18
C LEU A 234 0.33 74.57 36.65
N HIS A 235 1.46 73.92 36.98
CA HIS A 235 1.78 73.52 38.36
C HIS A 235 3.28 73.24 38.51
N THR A 236 3.89 73.66 39.63
CA THR A 236 5.34 73.46 39.90
C THR A 236 5.67 72.82 41.25
N GLU A 237 4.79 72.91 42.26
CA GLU A 237 5.11 72.50 43.65
C GLU A 237 3.89 71.91 44.39
N SER A 238 3.36 70.74 43.99
CA SER A 238 2.36 70.02 44.81
C SER A 238 3.03 68.93 45.67
N SER A 239 2.46 68.67 46.85
CA SER A 239 2.77 67.45 47.62
C SER A 239 2.16 66.25 46.90
N GLY A 240 2.93 65.62 46.02
CA GLY A 240 2.50 64.41 45.31
C GLY A 240 2.26 63.23 46.25
N SER A 241 1.40 62.32 45.83
CA SER A 241 1.17 61.03 46.46
C SER A 241 1.21 59.95 45.38
N THR A 242 1.68 58.76 45.72
CA THR A 242 1.85 57.64 44.77
C THR A 242 0.52 57.18 44.20
N ASP A 243 -0.58 57.37 44.94
CA ASP A 243 -1.95 57.10 44.53
C ASP A 243 -2.45 58.00 43.38
N CYS A 244 -1.77 59.11 43.06
CA CYS A 244 -2.22 60.05 42.04
C CYS A 244 -2.26 59.43 40.63
N TYR A 245 -1.42 58.43 40.34
CA TYR A 245 -1.43 57.76 39.03
C TYR A 245 -2.62 56.78 38.87
N SER A 246 -3.18 56.28 39.97
CA SER A 246 -4.42 55.49 39.89
C SER A 246 -5.57 56.27 39.24
N HIS A 247 -5.61 57.61 39.44
CA HIS A 247 -6.56 58.47 38.74
C HIS A 247 -6.36 58.45 37.22
N VAL A 248 -5.10 58.46 36.75
CA VAL A 248 -4.78 58.34 35.31
C VAL A 248 -5.39 57.06 34.76
N LEU A 249 -5.10 55.92 35.40
CA LEU A 249 -5.60 54.62 34.99
C LEU A 249 -7.14 54.56 35.06
N SER A 250 -7.76 55.18 36.06
CA SER A 250 -9.21 55.32 36.15
C SER A 250 -9.82 56.22 35.08
N HIS A 251 -9.10 57.21 34.53
CA HIS A 251 -9.61 58.10 33.47
C HIS A 251 -9.61 57.46 32.09
N LEU A 252 -8.73 56.48 31.87
CA LEU A 252 -8.65 55.69 30.63
C LEU A 252 -9.66 54.55 30.58
N LEU A 253 -10.47 54.40 31.63
CA LEU A 253 -11.51 53.38 31.70
C LEU A 253 -12.88 54.04 31.66
N ASN A 254 -13.76 53.43 30.89
CA ASN A 254 -15.16 53.78 30.87
C ASN A 254 -15.84 53.49 32.22
N LEU A 255 -17.00 54.10 32.43
CA LEU A 255 -17.80 53.87 33.63
C LEU A 255 -18.32 52.43 33.68
N GLY A 256 -17.90 51.66 34.68
CA GLY A 256 -18.23 50.25 34.73
C GLY A 256 -17.55 49.47 35.85
N THR A 257 -17.84 48.17 35.87
CA THR A 257 -17.14 47.20 36.72
C THR A 257 -16.24 46.35 35.84
N TYR A 258 -14.97 46.27 36.22
CA TYR A 258 -13.94 45.49 35.55
C TYR A 258 -13.42 44.41 36.49
N THR A 259 -12.90 43.33 35.94
CA THR A 259 -12.28 42.25 36.70
C THR A 259 -10.81 42.15 36.33
N THR A 260 -9.93 42.08 37.32
CA THR A 260 -8.49 41.87 37.12
C THR A 260 -8.22 40.46 36.61
N THR A 261 -7.05 40.24 36.01
CA THR A 261 -6.63 38.90 35.56
C THR A 261 -6.47 37.90 36.70
N THR A 262 -6.36 38.37 37.95
CA THR A 262 -6.34 37.55 39.17
C THR A 262 -7.72 37.39 39.83
N GLY A 263 -8.77 37.98 39.26
CA GLY A 263 -10.17 37.73 39.62
C GLY A 263 -10.80 38.71 40.61
N GLN A 264 -10.17 39.84 40.90
CA GLN A 264 -10.74 40.89 41.75
C GLN A 264 -11.53 41.90 40.93
N SER A 265 -12.61 42.43 41.50
CA SER A 265 -13.46 43.40 40.79
C SER A 265 -13.16 44.83 41.23
N ILE A 266 -12.95 45.72 40.26
CA ILE A 266 -12.85 47.18 40.47
C ILE A 266 -14.06 47.86 39.83
N THR A 267 -14.58 48.91 40.45
CA THR A 267 -15.71 49.68 39.92
C THR A 267 -15.31 51.14 39.74
N ILE A 268 -15.26 51.59 38.49
CA ILE A 268 -15.00 52.99 38.13
C ILE A 268 -16.31 53.77 38.26
N SER A 269 -16.31 54.85 39.05
CA SER A 269 -17.53 55.61 39.35
C SER A 269 -17.31 57.12 39.56
N ASN A 270 -18.35 57.90 39.26
CA ASN A 270 -18.37 59.37 39.29
C ASN A 270 -18.45 59.85 40.75
N ASN A 271 -17.36 59.78 41.51
CA ASN A 271 -17.37 60.16 42.93
C ASN A 271 -16.64 61.49 43.18
N TYR A 272 -17.26 62.57 42.70
CA TYR A 272 -16.81 63.95 42.90
C TYR A 272 -17.02 64.35 44.37
N GLY A 273 -15.99 64.21 45.23
CA GLY A 273 -16.05 64.78 46.59
C GLY A 273 -15.19 64.17 47.69
N SER A 274 -14.46 63.08 47.47
CA SER A 274 -13.48 62.57 48.45
C SER A 274 -12.53 61.64 47.74
N ASN A 275 -11.20 61.89 47.80
CA ASN A 275 -10.10 61.02 47.34
C ASN A 275 -10.41 59.53 47.54
N GLY A 276 -11.14 58.94 46.61
CA GLY A 276 -11.65 57.59 46.68
C GLY A 276 -10.86 56.74 45.71
N ALA A 277 -10.42 55.58 46.19
CA ALA A 277 -9.98 54.48 45.35
C ALA A 277 -10.91 54.35 44.12
N TYR A 278 -10.35 54.41 42.91
CA TYR A 278 -11.04 54.25 41.62
C TYR A 278 -12.00 55.37 41.18
N ALA A 279 -11.84 56.60 41.69
CA ALA A 279 -12.62 57.75 41.24
C ALA A 279 -12.19 58.27 39.85
N HIS A 280 -13.16 58.65 39.01
CA HIS A 280 -12.91 59.32 37.72
C HIS A 280 -13.50 60.74 37.67
N TRP A 281 -12.97 61.59 36.78
CA TRP A 281 -13.52 62.92 36.48
C TRP A 281 -13.40 63.25 34.99
N TRP A 282 -14.52 63.32 34.28
CA TRP A 282 -14.63 63.79 32.90
C TRP A 282 -15.29 65.18 32.87
N SER A 283 -14.65 66.18 33.49
CA SER A 283 -15.13 67.57 33.43
C SER A 283 -14.25 68.42 32.51
N ASP A 284 -14.83 69.46 31.92
CA ASP A 284 -14.14 70.45 31.05
C ASP A 284 -13.16 71.36 31.82
N ASP A 285 -13.04 71.22 33.15
CA ASP A 285 -12.08 71.96 33.96
C ASP A 285 -10.64 71.44 33.73
N TYR A 286 -9.64 72.32 33.84
CA TYR A 286 -8.22 72.02 33.62
C TYR A 286 -7.80 71.74 32.16
N ASN A 287 -8.13 72.65 31.23
CA ASN A 287 -7.65 72.66 29.83
C ASN A 287 -8.05 71.43 28.99
N ASN A 288 -9.35 71.05 29.00
CA ASN A 288 -9.92 70.00 28.14
C ASN A 288 -9.30 68.59 28.32
N ARG A 289 -8.67 68.33 29.47
CA ARG A 289 -8.01 67.06 29.78
C ARG A 289 -9.01 65.93 30.02
N GLY A 290 -10.12 66.23 30.71
CA GLY A 290 -11.18 65.26 30.99
C GLY A 290 -11.81 64.70 29.71
N SER A 291 -12.11 65.59 28.75
CA SER A 291 -12.74 65.22 27.47
C SER A 291 -11.80 64.42 26.55
N ARG A 292 -10.49 64.69 26.60
CA ARG A 292 -9.47 63.86 25.91
C ARG A 292 -9.34 62.46 26.52
N ALA A 293 -9.43 62.36 27.84
CA ALA A 293 -9.41 61.06 28.51
C ALA A 293 -10.67 60.23 28.20
N GLU A 294 -11.84 60.88 28.07
CA GLU A 294 -13.09 60.24 27.64
C GLU A 294 -12.96 59.65 26.22
N GLU A 295 -12.44 60.42 25.25
CA GLU A 295 -12.18 59.93 23.89
C GLU A 295 -11.23 58.72 23.86
N LEU A 296 -10.17 58.76 24.68
CA LEU A 296 -9.22 57.65 24.77
C LEU A 296 -9.82 56.42 25.46
N ALA A 297 -10.69 56.58 26.45
CA ALA A 297 -11.34 55.45 27.12
C ALA A 297 -12.22 54.64 26.15
N ASP A 298 -12.86 55.29 25.19
CA ASP A 298 -13.61 54.63 24.12
C ASP A 298 -12.67 53.89 23.14
N VAL A 299 -11.56 54.51 22.75
CA VAL A 299 -10.56 53.90 21.85
C VAL A 299 -9.84 52.71 22.48
N LEU A 300 -9.56 52.77 23.79
CA LEU A 300 -8.86 51.72 24.53
C LEU A 300 -9.80 50.57 24.97
N SER A 301 -11.09 50.67 24.69
CA SER A 301 -12.08 49.67 25.09
C SER A 301 -11.87 48.34 24.37
N GLU A 302 -12.11 47.21 25.07
CA GLU A 302 -12.20 45.89 24.44
C GLU A 302 -13.30 45.79 23.38
N ASN A 303 -14.27 46.72 23.42
CA ASN A 303 -15.39 46.81 22.47
C ASN A 303 -15.15 47.85 21.36
N ALA A 304 -13.95 48.43 21.26
CA ALA A 304 -13.58 49.34 20.19
C ALA A 304 -13.42 48.59 18.85
N ASP A 305 -13.49 49.32 17.73
CA ASP A 305 -13.28 48.75 16.39
C ASP A 305 -11.88 48.12 16.23
N LYS A 306 -10.89 48.64 16.98
CA LYS A 306 -9.53 48.11 17.06
C LYS A 306 -9.18 47.87 18.52
N VAL A 307 -8.83 46.63 18.86
CA VAL A 307 -8.38 46.25 20.20
C VAL A 307 -6.86 46.38 20.27
N TYR A 308 -6.37 47.27 21.15
CA TYR A 308 -4.95 47.45 21.38
C TYR A 308 -4.43 46.49 22.45
N HIS A 309 -3.29 45.87 22.18
CA HIS A 309 -2.58 44.99 23.12
C HIS A 309 -1.34 45.68 23.68
N CYS A 310 -0.85 45.19 24.83
CA CYS A 310 0.41 45.65 25.41
C CYS A 310 1.58 45.33 24.46
N CYS A 311 2.68 46.05 24.61
CA CYS A 311 3.82 45.95 23.71
C CYS A 311 4.46 44.56 23.70
N ALA A 312 4.41 43.84 24.83
CA ALA A 312 4.94 42.48 24.98
C ALA A 312 6.42 42.39 24.55
N GLU A 313 7.21 43.44 24.84
CA GLU A 313 8.61 43.56 24.43
C GLU A 313 9.55 42.60 25.19
N ASP A 314 9.13 42.12 26.37
CA ASP A 314 9.88 41.18 27.20
C ASP A 314 9.46 39.71 26.95
N ASP A 315 10.39 38.76 27.20
CA ASP A 315 10.06 37.34 27.29
C ASP A 315 8.94 37.11 28.33
N VAL A 316 8.07 36.11 28.12
CA VAL A 316 7.00 35.78 29.08
C VAL A 316 7.55 35.69 30.50
N ASP A 317 7.15 36.63 31.34
CA ASP A 317 7.74 36.93 32.64
C ASP A 317 6.95 36.31 33.83
N ILE A 318 5.87 35.59 33.53
CA ILE A 318 5.01 34.94 34.54
C ILE A 318 4.89 33.43 34.37
N THR A 319 4.71 32.76 35.50
CA THR A 319 4.38 31.33 35.60
C THR A 319 3.16 31.14 36.51
N GLU A 320 2.59 29.92 36.54
CA GLU A 320 1.49 29.60 37.47
C GLU A 320 1.84 29.92 38.94
N ASN A 321 3.12 29.82 39.31
CA ASN A 321 3.62 30.06 40.67
C ASN A 321 3.99 31.54 40.95
N SER A 322 3.91 32.43 39.95
CA SER A 322 4.16 33.86 40.15
C SER A 322 3.17 34.44 41.15
N SER A 323 3.65 35.39 41.95
CA SER A 323 2.86 36.14 42.92
C SER A 323 1.75 36.95 42.25
N GLU A 324 0.76 37.36 43.03
CA GLU A 324 -0.37 38.16 42.53
C GLU A 324 0.10 39.48 41.90
N VAL A 325 1.05 40.17 42.52
CA VAL A 325 1.60 41.42 41.98
C VAL A 325 2.38 41.20 40.68
N GLU A 326 3.15 40.12 40.54
CA GLU A 326 3.84 39.78 39.29
C GLU A 326 2.85 39.49 38.16
N LYS A 327 1.76 38.77 38.46
CA LYS A 327 0.70 38.48 37.47
C LYS A 327 -0.04 39.74 37.04
N LEU A 328 -0.33 40.65 37.97
CA LEU A 328 -0.99 41.92 37.67
C LEU A 328 -0.07 42.85 36.86
N MET A 329 1.22 42.90 37.19
CA MET A 329 2.20 43.76 36.51
C MET A 329 2.63 43.25 35.13
N SER A 330 2.53 41.96 34.84
CA SER A 330 2.92 41.37 33.55
C SER A 330 2.06 41.87 32.37
N ASP A 331 2.63 41.82 31.17
CA ASP A 331 1.91 41.99 29.89
C ASP A 331 1.09 40.75 29.51
N TYR A 332 1.28 39.64 30.22
CA TYR A 332 0.67 38.35 29.93
C TYR A 332 -0.29 37.91 31.03
N TYR A 333 -1.25 37.06 30.68
CA TYR A 333 -2.13 36.39 31.64
C TYR A 333 -2.47 34.97 31.19
N PHE A 334 -2.95 34.15 32.12
CA PHE A 334 -3.44 32.81 31.81
C PHE A 334 -4.94 32.85 31.51
N ASP A 335 -5.35 32.33 30.35
CA ASP A 335 -6.76 32.16 30.00
C ASP A 335 -7.42 31.00 30.79
N GLU A 336 -8.73 30.83 30.63
CA GLU A 336 -9.51 29.76 31.30
C GLU A 336 -8.99 28.34 31.03
N ASN A 337 -8.23 28.15 29.94
CA ASN A 337 -7.63 26.88 29.55
C ASN A 337 -6.18 26.72 30.01
N GLY A 338 -5.61 27.73 30.69
CA GLY A 338 -4.23 27.75 31.16
C GLY A 338 -3.20 28.14 30.09
N ASN A 339 -3.61 28.71 28.95
CA ASN A 339 -2.66 29.21 27.95
C ASN A 339 -2.30 30.67 28.24
N ILE A 340 -1.07 31.04 27.90
CA ILE A 340 -0.56 32.40 28.02
C ILE A 340 -1.13 33.25 26.89
N GLN A 341 -1.74 34.39 27.23
CA GLN A 341 -2.27 35.38 26.31
C GLN A 341 -1.70 36.77 26.65
N THR A 342 -1.53 37.61 25.64
CA THR A 342 -1.15 39.02 25.84
C THR A 342 -2.36 39.84 26.29
N LYS A 343 -2.20 40.62 27.35
CA LYS A 343 -3.24 41.53 27.86
C LYS A 343 -3.56 42.60 26.83
N THR A 344 -4.85 42.93 26.72
CA THR A 344 -5.26 44.18 26.08
C THR A 344 -4.76 45.36 26.92
N LEU A 345 -4.57 46.52 26.31
CA LEU A 345 -4.25 47.74 27.06
C LEU A 345 -5.28 48.02 28.14
N GLN A 346 -6.57 47.81 27.87
CA GLN A 346 -7.63 47.94 28.87
C GLN A 346 -7.40 47.03 30.07
N GLN A 347 -7.08 45.76 29.83
CA GLN A 347 -6.85 44.80 30.92
C GLN A 347 -5.61 45.14 31.74
N LYS A 348 -4.55 45.61 31.09
CA LYS A 348 -3.34 46.11 31.78
C LYS A 348 -3.63 47.32 32.64
N ILE A 349 -4.45 48.26 32.17
CA ILE A 349 -4.90 49.43 32.94
C ILE A 349 -5.69 48.99 34.17
N VAL A 350 -6.62 48.04 34.02
CA VAL A 350 -7.41 47.47 35.13
C VAL A 350 -6.51 46.84 36.19
N ASP A 351 -5.57 45.99 35.77
CA ASP A 351 -4.66 45.26 36.66
C ASP A 351 -3.70 46.19 37.42
N LEU A 352 -3.08 47.14 36.70
CA LEU A 352 -2.18 48.13 37.30
C LEU A 352 -2.92 49.06 38.27
N ASN A 353 -4.15 49.45 37.95
CA ASN A 353 -4.95 50.32 38.82
C ASN A 353 -5.25 49.62 40.15
N TYR A 354 -5.69 48.36 40.07
CA TYR A 354 -5.93 47.54 41.25
C TYR A 354 -4.66 47.37 42.11
N ALA A 355 -3.54 46.99 41.48
CA ALA A 355 -2.28 46.78 42.19
C ALA A 355 -1.79 48.04 42.92
N MET A 356 -2.02 49.21 42.34
CA MET A 356 -1.59 50.49 42.90
C MET A 356 -2.49 50.96 44.05
N VAL A 357 -3.80 50.87 43.88
CA VAL A 357 -4.77 51.32 44.88
C VAL A 357 -4.74 50.44 46.14
N GLU A 358 -4.57 49.14 45.98
CA GLU A 358 -4.46 48.20 47.10
C GLU A 358 -3.06 48.18 47.73
N GLY A 359 -2.10 48.92 47.18
CA GLY A 359 -0.73 49.03 47.68
C GLY A 359 0.06 47.71 47.61
N LEU A 360 -0.16 46.92 46.55
CA LEU A 360 0.50 45.63 46.35
C LEU A 360 1.94 45.75 45.82
N MET A 361 2.27 46.90 45.22
CA MET A 361 3.58 47.19 44.63
C MET A 361 4.48 47.98 45.60
N SER A 362 5.78 47.69 45.59
CA SER A 362 6.78 48.59 46.17
C SER A 362 6.87 49.91 45.40
N GLU A 363 7.49 50.93 46.01
CA GLU A 363 7.74 52.22 45.35
C GLU A 363 8.53 52.03 44.03
N GLN A 364 9.55 51.17 44.02
CA GLN A 364 10.33 50.86 42.81
C GLN A 364 9.48 50.18 41.73
N GLN A 365 8.70 49.16 42.10
CA GLN A 365 7.79 48.48 41.16
C GLN A 365 6.75 49.44 40.59
N SER A 366 6.24 50.36 41.41
CA SER A 366 5.29 51.38 40.97
C SER A 366 5.94 52.36 39.98
N TYR A 367 7.19 52.76 40.24
CA TYR A 367 7.96 53.62 39.34
C TYR A 367 8.18 52.93 37.99
N ASP A 368 8.67 51.69 38.00
CA ASP A 368 9.00 50.93 36.79
C ASP A 368 7.74 50.62 35.97
N ALA A 369 6.63 50.23 36.63
CA ALA A 369 5.36 49.96 35.96
C ALA A 369 4.79 51.20 35.27
N ILE A 370 4.85 52.37 35.91
CA ILE A 370 4.37 53.63 35.33
C ILE A 370 5.24 54.02 34.12
N GLN A 371 6.56 53.90 34.23
CA GLN A 371 7.47 54.21 33.14
C GLN A 371 7.26 53.26 31.95
N HIS A 372 7.18 51.95 32.19
CA HIS A 372 6.93 50.97 31.14
C HIS A 372 5.60 51.23 30.45
N PHE A 373 4.54 51.46 31.21
CA PHE A 373 3.21 51.69 30.64
C PHE A 373 3.17 52.93 29.73
N VAL A 374 3.79 54.04 30.16
CA VAL A 374 3.80 55.29 29.37
C VAL A 374 4.76 55.24 28.18
N ASN A 375 5.94 54.67 28.37
CA ASN A 375 7.02 54.73 27.38
C ASN A 375 7.05 53.52 26.43
N HIS A 376 6.34 52.44 26.74
CA HIS A 376 6.35 51.21 25.93
C HIS A 376 4.91 50.78 25.59
N ASP A 377 4.08 50.44 26.58
CA ASP A 377 2.73 49.91 26.30
C ASP A 377 1.88 50.86 25.48
N LEU A 378 1.91 52.16 25.80
CA LEU A 378 1.14 53.16 25.09
C LEU A 378 1.76 53.61 23.76
N LYS A 379 3.00 53.21 23.44
CA LYS A 379 3.57 53.45 22.11
C LYS A 379 2.89 52.64 21.01
N VAL A 380 2.13 51.59 21.35
CA VAL A 380 1.27 50.89 20.36
C VAL A 380 0.28 51.85 19.69
N LEU A 381 -0.09 52.94 20.38
CA LEU A 381 -0.93 54.01 19.83
C LEU A 381 -0.19 54.84 18.77
N ASN A 382 1.13 54.68 18.62
CA ASN A 382 1.99 55.32 17.64
C ASN A 382 2.33 54.39 16.44
N GLU A 383 1.88 53.13 16.45
CA GLU A 383 2.21 52.15 15.39
C GLU A 383 1.49 52.47 14.06
N THR A 384 2.26 52.46 12.97
CA THR A 384 1.83 52.74 11.60
C THR A 384 1.25 51.51 10.91
N GLU A 385 0.25 51.68 10.04
CA GLU A 385 -0.32 50.59 9.24
C GLU A 385 0.38 50.45 7.88
N ASP A 386 0.96 49.28 7.58
CA ASP A 386 1.59 48.98 6.29
C ASP A 386 0.59 48.96 5.13
N VAL A 387 1.01 49.47 3.96
CA VAL A 387 0.18 49.57 2.75
C VAL A 387 0.59 48.51 1.71
N PHE A 388 -0.37 47.68 1.29
CA PHE A 388 -0.16 46.67 0.24
C PHE A 388 -0.21 47.27 -1.18
N LYS A 389 0.80 46.96 -2.00
CA LYS A 389 0.92 47.40 -3.40
C LYS A 389 0.17 46.50 -4.38
N GLN A 390 -1.15 46.60 -4.37
CA GLN A 390 -2.02 45.77 -5.22
C GLN A 390 -1.69 45.86 -6.72
N GLU A 391 -1.40 47.05 -7.24
CA GLU A 391 -1.11 47.25 -8.67
C GLU A 391 0.21 46.59 -9.11
N GLU A 392 1.25 46.62 -8.26
CA GLU A 392 2.54 45.97 -8.57
C GLU A 392 2.40 44.44 -8.56
N TYR A 393 1.69 43.90 -7.57
CA TYR A 393 1.38 42.47 -7.50
C TYR A 393 0.56 42.00 -8.72
N ASP A 394 -0.49 42.74 -9.09
CA ASP A 394 -1.35 42.39 -10.23
C ASP A 394 -0.57 42.43 -11.56
N ASN A 395 0.36 43.38 -11.72
CA ASN A 395 1.23 43.46 -12.89
C ASN A 395 2.20 42.26 -13.00
N ASP A 396 2.78 41.84 -11.88
CA ASP A 396 3.67 40.67 -11.84
C ASP A 396 2.90 39.37 -12.10
N VAL A 397 1.69 39.23 -11.55
CA VAL A 397 0.80 38.09 -11.83
C VAL A 397 0.44 38.05 -13.32
N ALA A 398 0.06 39.19 -13.91
CA ALA A 398 -0.26 39.26 -15.34
C ALA A 398 0.95 38.91 -16.22
N ALA A 399 2.16 39.36 -15.84
CA ALA A 399 3.39 39.01 -16.54
C ALA A 399 3.72 37.52 -16.43
N TRP A 400 3.55 36.92 -15.24
CA TRP A 400 3.70 35.49 -15.01
C TRP A 400 2.70 34.68 -15.84
N GLU A 401 1.41 35.04 -15.84
CA GLU A 401 0.38 34.37 -16.65
C GLU A 401 0.67 34.41 -18.16
N ALA A 402 1.23 35.51 -18.66
CA ALA A 402 1.62 35.64 -20.07
C ALA A 402 2.75 34.68 -20.49
N THR A 403 3.53 34.16 -19.55
CA THR A 403 4.60 33.19 -19.81
C THR A 403 4.15 31.72 -19.72
N LYS A 404 2.86 31.49 -19.47
CA LYS A 404 2.31 30.14 -19.32
C LYS A 404 2.69 29.25 -20.53
N PRO A 405 3.29 28.07 -20.29
CA PRO A 405 3.60 27.13 -21.35
C PRO A 405 2.34 26.77 -22.15
N GLN A 406 2.49 26.65 -23.47
CA GLN A 406 1.40 26.19 -24.33
C GLN A 406 1.28 24.67 -24.24
N GLU A 407 0.05 24.18 -24.21
CA GLU A 407 -0.24 22.75 -24.29
C GLU A 407 0.27 22.20 -25.63
N PRO A 408 0.77 20.95 -25.66
CA PRO A 408 1.30 20.36 -26.88
C PRO A 408 0.19 20.13 -27.91
N ASP A 409 0.41 20.62 -29.13
CA ASP A 409 -0.46 20.42 -30.30
C ASP A 409 -0.19 19.04 -30.95
N VAL A 410 -0.39 17.99 -30.16
CA VAL A 410 -0.21 16.59 -30.56
C VAL A 410 -1.50 15.86 -30.22
N GLU A 411 -2.10 15.17 -31.18
CA GLU A 411 -3.32 14.40 -30.90
C GLU A 411 -3.00 13.17 -30.02
N PRO A 412 -3.81 12.86 -28.98
CA PRO A 412 -3.55 11.75 -28.07
C PRO A 412 -3.73 10.37 -28.69
N TYR A 413 -4.40 10.27 -29.83
CA TYR A 413 -4.67 9.03 -30.54
C TYR A 413 -4.42 9.18 -32.04
N LEU A 414 -3.87 8.14 -32.65
CA LEU A 414 -3.70 8.01 -34.09
C LEU A 414 -4.65 6.93 -34.62
N GLU A 415 -5.18 7.13 -35.82
CA GLU A 415 -5.98 6.13 -36.51
C GLU A 415 -5.08 5.12 -37.25
N LYS A 416 -5.09 3.85 -36.82
CA LYS A 416 -4.35 2.76 -37.48
C LYS A 416 -5.33 1.73 -38.05
N LYS A 417 -5.11 1.30 -39.29
CA LYS A 417 -5.89 0.21 -39.91
C LYS A 417 -5.29 -1.14 -39.49
N VAL A 418 -6.03 -1.93 -38.72
CA VAL A 418 -5.60 -3.25 -38.24
C VAL A 418 -6.36 -4.38 -38.93
N ARG A 419 -5.66 -5.49 -39.23
CA ARG A 419 -6.28 -6.70 -39.80
C ARG A 419 -7.31 -7.26 -38.82
N GLN A 420 -8.41 -7.80 -39.34
CA GLN A 420 -9.47 -8.39 -38.53
C GLN A 420 -9.27 -9.89 -38.37
N LEU A 421 -9.74 -10.43 -37.24
CA LEU A 421 -9.78 -11.87 -37.02
C LEU A 421 -10.74 -12.53 -38.03
N THR A 422 -10.31 -13.64 -38.62
CA THR A 422 -11.15 -14.46 -39.50
C THR A 422 -12.03 -15.44 -38.73
N ASP A 423 -11.60 -15.82 -37.52
CA ASP A 423 -12.29 -16.72 -36.60
C ASP A 423 -12.16 -16.13 -35.19
N SER A 424 -13.26 -15.58 -34.66
CA SER A 424 -13.29 -14.85 -33.38
C SER A 424 -12.95 -15.77 -32.21
N ASP A 425 -13.55 -16.95 -32.17
CA ASP A 425 -13.44 -17.87 -31.04
C ASP A 425 -12.05 -18.49 -30.97
N LYS A 426 -11.52 -18.91 -32.14
CA LYS A 426 -10.14 -19.38 -32.25
C LYS A 426 -9.14 -18.26 -31.97
N GLY A 427 -9.40 -17.06 -32.49
CA GLY A 427 -8.60 -15.86 -32.24
C GLY A 427 -8.48 -15.57 -30.74
N GLN A 428 -9.60 -15.58 -30.02
CA GLN A 428 -9.61 -15.29 -28.59
C GLN A 428 -8.78 -16.29 -27.77
N TRP A 429 -8.82 -17.59 -28.12
CA TRP A 429 -7.97 -18.58 -27.46
C TRP A 429 -6.48 -18.24 -27.59
N TYR A 430 -6.02 -17.92 -28.80
CA TYR A 430 -4.61 -17.60 -29.03
C TYR A 430 -4.19 -16.23 -28.50
N ILE A 431 -5.10 -15.25 -28.43
CA ILE A 431 -4.87 -13.98 -27.70
C ILE A 431 -4.62 -14.27 -26.22
N ASN A 432 -5.50 -15.06 -25.58
CA ASN A 432 -5.36 -15.41 -24.17
C ASN A 432 -4.08 -16.23 -23.91
N LEU A 433 -3.72 -17.14 -24.82
CA LEU A 433 -2.48 -17.92 -24.75
C LEU A 433 -1.25 -17.01 -24.85
N TRP A 434 -1.25 -16.05 -25.79
CA TRP A 434 -0.18 -15.06 -25.92
C TRP A 434 0.03 -14.30 -24.61
N HIS A 435 -1.02 -13.73 -24.02
CA HIS A 435 -0.90 -13.01 -22.76
C HIS A 435 -0.54 -13.90 -21.57
N ARG A 436 -0.93 -15.19 -21.59
CA ARG A 436 -0.49 -16.15 -20.57
C ARG A 436 1.00 -16.48 -20.65
N MET A 437 1.56 -16.46 -21.87
CA MET A 437 2.98 -16.71 -22.13
C MET A 437 3.83 -15.43 -22.00
N ASN A 438 3.31 -14.28 -22.45
CA ASN A 438 4.02 -13.01 -22.60
C ASN A 438 3.68 -11.96 -21.53
N GLY A 439 2.61 -12.13 -20.76
CA GLY A 439 2.10 -11.09 -19.87
C GLY A 439 1.26 -10.03 -20.61
N GLU A 440 1.10 -8.86 -19.99
CA GLU A 440 0.11 -7.87 -20.41
C GLU A 440 0.43 -7.16 -21.75
N SER A 441 1.60 -7.39 -22.32
CA SER A 441 2.05 -6.71 -23.54
C SER A 441 1.70 -7.48 -24.81
N ASP A 442 1.31 -6.74 -25.86
CA ASP A 442 1.21 -7.25 -27.23
C ASP A 442 2.60 -7.45 -27.88
N TYR A 443 3.67 -6.97 -27.26
CA TYR A 443 5.05 -7.08 -27.76
C TYR A 443 5.89 -7.98 -26.86
N LYS A 444 6.73 -8.82 -27.48
CA LYS A 444 7.60 -9.73 -26.76
C LYS A 444 8.67 -8.96 -25.97
N SER A 445 9.05 -9.46 -24.80
CA SER A 445 10.10 -8.84 -24.00
C SER A 445 11.46 -8.80 -24.72
N GLY A 446 12.17 -7.69 -24.54
CA GLY A 446 13.46 -7.43 -25.20
C GLY A 446 13.33 -7.06 -26.69
N TYR A 447 12.12 -7.08 -27.26
CA TYR A 447 11.87 -6.49 -28.56
C TYR A 447 12.11 -4.97 -28.48
N MET A 448 12.95 -4.46 -29.38
CA MET A 448 13.44 -3.06 -29.40
C MET A 448 14.17 -2.60 -28.13
N ASN A 449 15.04 -3.43 -27.56
CA ASN A 449 15.98 -3.00 -26.52
C ASN A 449 17.07 -2.07 -27.13
N LEU A 450 16.71 -0.80 -27.33
CA LEU A 450 17.58 0.25 -27.79
C LEU A 450 17.96 1.13 -26.60
N ASP A 451 19.26 1.22 -26.29
CA ASP A 451 19.83 2.18 -25.33
C ASP A 451 19.60 3.66 -25.75
N LYS A 452 18.92 3.89 -26.89
CA LYS A 452 18.62 5.20 -27.47
C LYS A 452 17.26 5.18 -28.17
N TYR A 453 16.36 6.03 -27.71
CA TYR A 453 15.10 6.39 -28.38
C TYR A 453 15.32 6.69 -29.88
N ASP A 454 14.51 6.06 -30.74
CA ASP A 454 14.42 6.30 -32.18
C ASP A 454 13.08 7.01 -32.47
N GLU A 455 13.17 8.22 -33.00
CA GLU A 455 12.04 9.11 -33.33
C GLU A 455 11.10 8.58 -34.43
N ASN A 456 11.44 7.45 -35.08
CA ASN A 456 10.62 6.86 -36.14
C ASN A 456 9.79 5.64 -35.71
N PHE A 457 9.88 5.17 -34.46
CA PHE A 457 9.21 3.93 -34.04
C PHE A 457 8.55 3.99 -32.66
N ASP A 458 7.34 3.41 -32.63
CA ASP A 458 6.48 3.28 -31.46
C ASP A 458 6.90 2.02 -30.66
N GLY A 459 7.64 2.20 -29.57
CA GLY A 459 8.17 1.08 -28.80
C GLY A 459 8.42 1.41 -27.33
N TRP A 460 7.53 0.95 -26.46
CA TRP A 460 7.81 0.79 -25.04
C TRP A 460 8.75 -0.39 -24.83
N VAL A 461 9.74 -0.25 -23.95
CA VAL A 461 10.48 -1.39 -23.42
C VAL A 461 9.47 -2.28 -22.68
N SER A 462 9.23 -3.48 -23.20
CA SER A 462 8.41 -4.49 -22.53
C SER A 462 9.22 -5.08 -21.36
N ASP A 463 8.82 -4.73 -20.12
CA ASP A 463 9.33 -5.30 -18.86
C ASP A 463 8.92 -6.78 -18.66
N SER A 464 8.27 -7.40 -19.65
CA SER A 464 7.89 -8.80 -19.52
C SER A 464 9.13 -9.68 -19.32
N LYS A 465 9.01 -10.76 -18.55
CA LYS A 465 10.14 -11.68 -18.32
C LYS A 465 10.02 -12.85 -19.28
N VAL A 466 10.84 -12.87 -20.34
CA VAL A 466 10.77 -13.86 -21.43
C VAL A 466 11.04 -15.32 -21.05
N ASN A 467 11.27 -15.67 -19.78
CA ASN A 467 11.64 -17.05 -19.41
C ASN A 467 10.91 -17.63 -18.20
N GLU A 468 9.94 -16.93 -17.60
CA GLU A 468 9.32 -17.39 -16.34
C GLU A 468 7.88 -17.87 -16.47
N ASN A 469 7.21 -17.71 -17.63
CA ASN A 469 5.75 -17.93 -17.72
C ASN A 469 5.31 -19.16 -18.53
N TYR A 470 6.17 -19.72 -19.39
CA TYR A 470 5.85 -20.91 -20.19
C TYR A 470 7.02 -21.89 -20.29
N VAL A 471 6.72 -23.13 -20.66
CA VAL A 471 7.71 -24.15 -21.03
C VAL A 471 7.15 -24.99 -22.17
N VAL A 472 8.02 -25.39 -23.10
CA VAL A 472 7.63 -26.30 -24.19
C VAL A 472 7.58 -27.73 -23.65
N LEU A 473 6.45 -28.39 -23.82
CA LEU A 473 6.29 -29.81 -23.54
C LEU A 473 6.53 -30.59 -24.83
N GLU A 474 7.49 -31.52 -24.80
CA GLU A 474 7.83 -32.37 -25.95
C GLU A 474 6.59 -33.06 -26.51
N ASP A 475 6.48 -33.13 -27.84
CA ASP A 475 5.30 -33.64 -28.54
C ASP A 475 4.96 -35.09 -28.13
N GLY A 476 5.98 -35.88 -27.80
CA GLY A 476 5.80 -37.25 -27.31
C GLY A 476 5.04 -37.31 -25.97
N LEU A 477 5.30 -36.38 -25.06
CA LEU A 477 4.59 -36.27 -23.78
C LEU A 477 3.23 -35.58 -23.96
N MET A 478 3.18 -34.53 -24.79
CA MET A 478 1.94 -33.82 -25.12
C MET A 478 0.87 -34.75 -25.70
N ASN A 479 1.28 -35.77 -26.46
CA ASN A 479 0.40 -36.75 -27.08
C ASN A 479 0.36 -38.10 -26.33
N SER A 480 0.94 -38.21 -25.12
CA SER A 480 0.89 -39.45 -24.32
C SER A 480 -0.25 -39.41 -23.29
N PRO A 481 -1.28 -40.25 -23.46
CA PRO A 481 -2.36 -40.37 -22.48
C PRO A 481 -1.89 -40.91 -21.13
N GLU A 482 -0.95 -41.85 -21.16
CA GLU A 482 -0.43 -42.50 -19.96
C GLU A 482 0.38 -41.52 -19.11
N TRP A 483 1.22 -40.71 -19.75
CA TRP A 483 1.97 -39.67 -19.06
C TRP A 483 1.04 -38.61 -18.49
N LEU A 484 0.05 -38.15 -19.25
CA LEU A 484 -0.85 -37.10 -18.78
C LEU A 484 -1.68 -37.57 -17.58
N GLN A 485 -2.22 -38.80 -17.65
CA GLN A 485 -2.97 -39.40 -16.55
C GLN A 485 -2.08 -39.52 -15.30
N PHE A 486 -0.87 -40.04 -15.45
CA PHE A 486 0.10 -40.11 -14.35
C PHE A 486 0.39 -38.73 -13.75
N ALA A 487 0.63 -37.74 -14.61
CA ALA A 487 0.97 -36.38 -14.21
C ALA A 487 -0.17 -35.69 -13.43
N LEU A 488 -1.43 -35.94 -13.82
CA LEU A 488 -2.61 -35.44 -13.11
C LEU A 488 -2.84 -36.14 -11.77
N GLU A 489 -2.74 -37.47 -11.73
CA GLU A 489 -2.95 -38.28 -10.52
C GLU A 489 -1.91 -37.99 -9.43
N HIS A 490 -0.67 -37.68 -9.84
CA HIS A 490 0.45 -37.43 -8.93
C HIS A 490 0.70 -35.92 -8.69
N GLY A 491 -0.14 -35.05 -9.24
CA GLY A 491 -0.05 -33.58 -9.05
C GLY A 491 1.21 -32.95 -9.64
N VAL A 492 1.81 -33.57 -10.66
CA VAL A 492 2.94 -33.02 -11.42
C VAL A 492 2.48 -31.80 -12.22
N ILE A 493 1.23 -31.84 -12.68
CA ILE A 493 0.59 -30.77 -13.44
C ILE A 493 -0.79 -30.45 -12.88
N THR A 494 -1.23 -29.22 -13.09
CA THR A 494 -2.61 -28.76 -12.86
C THR A 494 -3.23 -28.30 -14.17
N LEU A 495 -4.56 -28.29 -14.23
CA LEU A 495 -5.30 -27.78 -15.38
C LEU A 495 -5.82 -26.38 -15.06
N GLU A 496 -5.62 -25.43 -15.96
CA GLU A 496 -6.20 -24.09 -15.86
C GLU A 496 -7.21 -23.88 -16.98
N LYS A 497 -8.38 -23.32 -16.66
CA LYS A 497 -9.39 -22.92 -17.64
C LYS A 497 -9.53 -21.40 -17.64
N VAL A 498 -9.62 -20.80 -18.83
CA VAL A 498 -9.96 -19.39 -18.96
C VAL A 498 -11.42 -19.16 -18.52
N GLN A 499 -11.61 -18.25 -17.57
CA GLN A 499 -12.90 -17.71 -17.16
C GLN A 499 -12.96 -16.23 -17.49
N PHE A 500 -14.09 -15.81 -18.06
CA PHE A 500 -14.35 -14.41 -18.40
C PHE A 500 -15.20 -13.74 -17.33
N SER A 501 -14.90 -12.49 -16.98
CA SER A 501 -15.70 -11.65 -16.09
C SER A 501 -17.14 -11.48 -16.62
N SER A 502 -17.29 -11.40 -17.94
CA SER A 502 -18.54 -11.39 -18.70
C SER A 502 -18.44 -12.34 -19.90
N PRO A 503 -19.09 -13.53 -19.88
CA PRO A 503 -18.88 -14.59 -20.89
C PRO A 503 -19.33 -14.27 -22.33
N SER A 504 -19.92 -13.10 -22.58
CA SER A 504 -20.53 -12.74 -23.86
C SER A 504 -19.83 -11.60 -24.59
N GLN A 505 -18.65 -11.16 -24.14
CA GLN A 505 -17.87 -10.11 -24.79
C GLN A 505 -16.51 -10.64 -25.22
N GLU A 506 -16.14 -10.38 -26.48
CA GLU A 506 -14.76 -10.51 -26.96
C GLU A 506 -13.87 -9.59 -26.10
N GLY A 507 -12.77 -10.13 -25.60
CA GLY A 507 -11.91 -9.47 -24.62
C GLY A 507 -10.51 -9.24 -25.15
N ASP A 508 -9.81 -8.26 -24.58
CA ASP A 508 -8.40 -7.99 -24.88
C ASP A 508 -7.44 -9.09 -24.37
N GLY A 509 -7.94 -10.04 -23.58
CA GLY A 509 -7.13 -11.09 -22.97
C GLY A 509 -6.40 -10.66 -21.69
N LEU A 510 -6.75 -9.49 -21.13
CA LEU A 510 -6.05 -8.87 -20.00
C LEU A 510 -6.97 -8.64 -18.80
N THR A 511 -7.89 -7.67 -18.86
CA THR A 511 -8.65 -7.24 -17.67
C THR A 511 -9.87 -8.12 -17.39
N ASP A 512 -10.39 -8.79 -18.41
CA ASP A 512 -11.61 -9.59 -18.34
C ASP A 512 -11.38 -11.10 -18.34
N VAL A 513 -10.12 -11.54 -18.31
CA VAL A 513 -9.71 -12.95 -18.44
C VAL A 513 -8.95 -13.41 -17.19
N GLN A 514 -9.41 -14.51 -16.58
CA GLN A 514 -8.73 -15.18 -15.48
C GLN A 514 -8.49 -16.66 -15.77
N TRP A 515 -7.25 -17.12 -15.58
CA TRP A 515 -6.91 -18.53 -15.64
C TRP A 515 -7.19 -19.19 -14.28
N VAL A 516 -8.19 -20.06 -14.22
CA VAL A 516 -8.65 -20.68 -12.96
C VAL A 516 -8.20 -22.13 -12.91
N SER A 517 -7.38 -22.44 -11.90
CA SER A 517 -6.92 -23.79 -11.61
C SER A 517 -8.09 -24.70 -11.24
N THR A 518 -8.20 -25.83 -11.93
CA THR A 518 -9.29 -26.79 -11.84
C THR A 518 -8.71 -28.20 -11.70
N ILE A 519 -9.21 -28.98 -10.74
CA ILE A 519 -8.80 -30.38 -10.59
C ILE A 519 -9.48 -31.24 -11.66
N TYR A 520 -8.76 -32.19 -12.26
CA TYR A 520 -9.26 -32.97 -13.39
C TYR A 520 -10.55 -33.75 -13.07
N THR A 521 -10.72 -34.19 -11.82
CA THR A 521 -11.92 -34.92 -11.36
C THR A 521 -13.19 -34.06 -11.30
N SER A 522 -13.06 -32.74 -11.33
CA SER A 522 -14.19 -31.80 -11.35
C SER A 522 -14.60 -31.36 -12.76
N ILE A 523 -13.81 -31.74 -13.77
CA ILE A 523 -14.05 -31.37 -15.16
C ILE A 523 -15.05 -32.35 -15.76
N GLY A 524 -16.26 -31.88 -16.07
CA GLY A 524 -17.30 -32.71 -16.67
C GLY A 524 -16.96 -33.24 -18.09
N ASP A 525 -15.99 -32.62 -18.76
CA ASP A 525 -15.49 -33.05 -20.06
C ASP A 525 -14.52 -34.25 -19.99
N ILE A 526 -13.96 -34.52 -18.79
CA ILE A 526 -13.06 -35.64 -18.57
C ILE A 526 -13.87 -36.78 -17.95
N VAL A 527 -13.85 -37.94 -18.61
CA VAL A 527 -14.57 -39.12 -18.14
C VAL A 527 -13.62 -40.31 -18.03
N GLU A 528 -13.83 -41.12 -17.01
CA GLU A 528 -13.12 -42.38 -16.83
C GLU A 528 -13.86 -43.49 -17.59
N GLN A 529 -13.15 -44.19 -18.48
CA GLN A 529 -13.69 -45.32 -19.22
C GLN A 529 -12.75 -46.52 -19.11
N LYS A 530 -13.31 -47.72 -19.24
CA LYS A 530 -12.51 -48.95 -19.31
C LYS A 530 -11.65 -48.94 -20.57
N ASP A 531 -10.37 -49.28 -20.46
CA ASP A 531 -9.52 -49.43 -21.66
C ASP A 531 -9.79 -50.77 -22.35
N GLU A 532 -10.66 -50.76 -23.37
CA GLU A 532 -10.99 -51.95 -24.15
C GLU A 532 -9.78 -52.53 -24.90
N ASN A 533 -8.82 -51.70 -25.30
CA ASN A 533 -7.61 -52.17 -25.99
C ASN A 533 -6.66 -52.87 -25.00
N ALA A 534 -6.49 -52.29 -23.80
CA ALA A 534 -5.74 -52.93 -22.72
C ALA A 534 -6.42 -54.23 -22.30
N ALA A 535 -7.74 -54.24 -22.14
CA ALA A 535 -8.52 -55.43 -21.83
C ALA A 535 -8.36 -56.52 -22.90
N THR A 536 -8.41 -56.17 -24.19
CA THR A 536 -8.22 -57.11 -25.30
C THR A 536 -6.79 -57.68 -25.32
N LYS A 537 -5.78 -56.83 -25.12
CA LYS A 537 -4.37 -57.29 -25.02
C LYS A 537 -4.17 -58.21 -23.82
N ALA A 538 -4.77 -57.88 -22.68
CA ALA A 538 -4.73 -58.68 -21.46
C ALA A 538 -5.41 -60.04 -21.67
N GLU A 539 -6.55 -60.08 -22.36
CA GLU A 539 -7.26 -61.32 -22.69
C GLU A 539 -6.42 -62.24 -23.62
N VAL A 540 -5.82 -61.67 -24.66
CA VAL A 540 -4.93 -62.42 -25.57
C VAL A 540 -3.71 -62.98 -24.81
N TRP A 541 -3.08 -62.16 -23.97
CA TRP A 541 -1.94 -62.59 -23.16
C TRP A 541 -2.32 -63.69 -22.17
N TYR A 542 -3.42 -63.52 -21.43
CA TYR A 542 -3.94 -64.50 -20.48
C TYR A 542 -4.21 -65.84 -21.16
N ASN A 543 -4.94 -65.84 -22.28
CA ASN A 543 -5.24 -67.04 -23.03
C ASN A 543 -3.99 -67.75 -23.55
N HIS A 544 -2.98 -66.99 -23.98
CA HIS A 544 -1.70 -67.54 -24.40
C HIS A 544 -0.93 -68.19 -23.24
N GLN A 545 -0.77 -67.48 -22.12
CA GLN A 545 -0.08 -67.98 -20.94
C GLN A 545 -0.77 -69.20 -20.33
N MET A 546 -2.10 -69.16 -20.21
CA MET A 546 -2.89 -70.29 -19.73
C MET A 546 -2.71 -71.52 -20.60
N LYS A 547 -2.70 -71.36 -21.93
CA LYS A 547 -2.45 -72.47 -22.84
C LYS A 547 -1.06 -73.09 -22.66
N GLU A 548 -0.04 -72.29 -22.42
CA GLU A 548 1.32 -72.80 -22.13
C GLU A 548 1.38 -73.56 -20.79
N ILE A 549 0.73 -73.01 -19.76
CA ILE A 549 0.65 -73.64 -18.43
C ILE A 549 -0.11 -74.96 -18.51
N GLU A 550 -1.28 -74.99 -19.15
CA GLU A 550 -2.08 -76.20 -19.35
C GLU A 550 -1.33 -77.27 -20.14
N ALA A 551 -0.57 -76.88 -21.17
CA ALA A 551 0.25 -77.81 -21.93
C ALA A 551 1.36 -78.43 -21.07
N LYS A 552 2.03 -77.63 -20.22
CA LYS A 552 3.05 -78.11 -19.27
C LYS A 552 2.44 -78.99 -18.18
N ASP A 553 1.28 -78.61 -17.64
CA ASP A 553 0.58 -79.38 -16.61
C ASP A 553 0.21 -80.77 -17.13
N LYS A 554 -0.33 -80.84 -18.35
CA LYS A 554 -0.66 -82.09 -19.04
C LYS A 554 0.59 -82.94 -19.31
N GLU A 555 1.69 -82.32 -19.69
CA GLU A 555 2.96 -83.02 -19.89
C GLU A 555 3.48 -83.62 -18.59
N TYR A 556 3.48 -82.85 -17.49
CA TYR A 556 3.85 -83.35 -16.17
C TYR A 556 2.93 -84.46 -15.69
N ASP A 557 1.62 -84.37 -15.92
CA ASP A 557 0.68 -85.45 -15.62
C ASP A 557 0.97 -86.73 -16.38
N ASN A 558 1.30 -86.63 -17.67
CA ASN A 558 1.68 -87.79 -18.47
C ASN A 558 2.98 -88.41 -17.96
N GLN A 559 3.97 -87.58 -17.62
CA GLN A 559 5.24 -88.05 -17.07
C GLN A 559 5.07 -88.72 -15.71
N ILE A 560 4.25 -88.16 -14.81
CA ILE A 560 3.94 -88.78 -13.51
C ILE A 560 3.25 -90.13 -13.72
N LYS A 561 2.25 -90.23 -14.61
CA LYS A 561 1.58 -91.51 -14.92
C LYS A 561 2.53 -92.56 -15.49
N LEU A 562 3.47 -92.15 -16.34
CA LEU A 562 4.50 -93.05 -16.88
C LEU A 562 5.46 -93.51 -15.78
N LEU A 563 5.89 -92.60 -14.91
CA LEU A 563 6.73 -92.90 -13.76
C LEU A 563 6.02 -93.86 -12.80
N ASP A 564 4.75 -93.65 -12.47
CA ASP A 564 3.94 -94.56 -11.65
C ASP A 564 3.82 -95.95 -12.28
N THR A 565 3.64 -96.01 -13.61
CA THR A 565 3.59 -97.28 -14.34
C THR A 565 4.93 -98.02 -14.28
N GLU A 566 6.05 -97.30 -14.48
CA GLU A 566 7.40 -97.86 -14.36
C GLU A 566 7.69 -98.29 -12.91
N HIS A 567 7.30 -97.49 -11.92
CA HIS A 567 7.44 -97.79 -10.50
C HIS A 567 6.73 -99.10 -10.16
N ASN A 568 5.46 -99.25 -10.55
CA ASN A 568 4.69 -100.48 -10.33
C ASN A 568 5.33 -101.72 -10.99
N ALA A 569 5.87 -101.57 -12.21
CA ALA A 569 6.57 -102.64 -12.91
C ALA A 569 7.88 -103.03 -12.19
N LEU A 570 8.68 -102.04 -11.78
CA LEU A 570 9.92 -102.25 -11.03
C LEU A 570 9.67 -102.85 -9.65
N GLN A 571 8.61 -102.42 -8.97
CA GLN A 571 8.18 -102.96 -7.67
C GLN A 571 7.80 -104.44 -7.81
N THR A 572 7.04 -104.78 -8.85
CA THR A 572 6.70 -106.18 -9.15
C THR A 572 7.95 -107.03 -9.43
N GLU A 573 8.91 -106.49 -10.19
CA GLU A 573 10.19 -107.18 -10.46
C GLU A 573 11.01 -107.36 -9.16
N TYR A 574 11.07 -106.32 -8.34
CA TYR A 574 11.75 -106.32 -7.05
C TYR A 574 11.18 -107.41 -6.12
N ASP A 575 9.85 -107.46 -5.97
CA ASP A 575 9.17 -108.45 -5.11
C ASP A 575 9.36 -109.88 -5.63
N SER A 576 9.38 -110.09 -6.95
CA SER A 576 9.67 -111.38 -7.58
C SER A 576 11.09 -111.87 -7.30
N ILE A 577 12.09 -110.99 -7.43
CA ILE A 577 13.49 -111.31 -7.16
C ILE A 577 13.72 -111.54 -5.67
N LYS A 578 13.17 -110.67 -4.82
CA LYS A 578 13.21 -110.81 -3.37
C LYS A 578 12.65 -112.16 -2.94
N GLY A 579 11.45 -112.53 -3.41
CA GLY A 579 10.85 -113.83 -3.12
C GLY A 579 11.67 -115.02 -3.64
N THR A 580 12.38 -114.87 -4.76
CA THR A 580 13.30 -115.90 -5.26
C THR A 580 14.54 -116.05 -4.37
N ILE A 581 15.10 -114.93 -3.89
CA ILE A 581 16.22 -114.93 -2.95
C ILE A 581 15.80 -115.56 -1.61
N GLU A 582 14.65 -115.17 -1.06
CA GLU A 582 14.09 -115.74 0.18
C GLU A 582 13.92 -117.26 0.08
N LYS A 583 13.29 -117.75 -1.00
CA LYS A 583 13.16 -119.20 -1.25
C LYS A 583 14.50 -119.92 -1.37
N ASN A 584 15.51 -119.28 -1.97
CA ASN A 584 16.86 -119.86 -2.05
C ASN A 584 17.56 -119.89 -0.70
N ILE A 585 17.38 -118.85 0.13
CA ILE A 585 17.89 -118.81 1.51
C ILE A 585 17.22 -119.93 2.32
N GLU A 586 15.89 -120.08 2.25
CA GLU A 586 15.16 -121.16 2.95
C GLU A 586 15.63 -122.55 2.52
N ARG A 587 15.82 -122.78 1.22
CA ARG A 587 16.34 -124.06 0.71
C ARG A 587 17.76 -124.33 1.19
N THR A 588 18.61 -123.32 1.17
CA THR A 588 19.99 -123.41 1.65
C THR A 588 19.99 -123.71 3.16
N PHE A 589 19.20 -122.98 3.94
CA PHE A 589 19.05 -123.20 5.38
C PHE A 589 18.57 -124.62 5.70
N LYS A 590 17.53 -125.12 5.00
CA LYS A 590 17.04 -126.50 5.12
C LYS A 590 18.06 -127.57 4.73
N ALA A 591 19.01 -127.25 3.84
CA ALA A 591 20.06 -128.18 3.43
C ALA A 591 21.23 -128.24 4.43
N PHE A 592 21.35 -127.25 5.31
CA PHE A 592 22.40 -127.15 6.33
C PHE A 592 21.88 -127.26 7.78
N SER A 593 20.56 -127.44 7.96
CA SER A 593 19.89 -127.85 9.21
C SER A 593 19.60 -129.34 9.18
#